data_AF-A0A820LWF2-F1
#
_entry.id   AF-A0A820LWF2-F1
#
_cell.length_a   1.000
_cell.length_b   1.000
_cell.length_c   1.000
_cell.angle_alpha   90.00
_cell.angle_beta   90.00
_cell.angle_gamma   90.00
#
_symmetry.space_group_name_H-M   'P 1'
#
loop_
_entity.id
_entity.type
_entity.pdbx_description
1 polymer ?
#
loop_
_entity_poly.entity_id
_entity_poly.type
_entity_poly.pdbx_seq_one_letter_code
_entity_poly.pdbx_strand_id
1 'polypeptide(L)'
;GVIFLVTKYGYVHMFDIESGTLIYMNRISAETMFVTAPYESTSGIIAVNRKGQVLSVSVDEENVVSYVQNTLGNAELAYKMSARCNLPGADQLFLARFAQLFQSGNYGEAAKVAATAPRGILRTQQTILQFQTVPSQPNQPSPLLQYFGILLETSKLNKEESIELCKPVVGQGKKQLLEKWLKEDKVNK
;
A
#
# COMPACT_ATOMS: atom_id res chain seq x y z
N GLY A 1 -10.38 -1.85 -3.00
CA GLY A 1 -11.78 -1.63 -2.61
C GLY A 1 -12.46 -2.96 -2.38
N VAL A 2 -13.64 -2.95 -1.76
CA VAL A 2 -14.42 -4.17 -1.50
C VAL A 2 -15.82 -4.05 -2.07
N ILE A 3 -16.47 -5.19 -2.31
CA ILE A 3 -17.88 -5.27 -2.71
C ILE A 3 -18.68 -5.81 -1.54
N PHE A 4 -19.73 -5.10 -1.14
CA PHE A 4 -20.73 -5.59 -0.20
C PHE A 4 -21.91 -6.22 -0.96
N LEU A 5 -22.24 -7.46 -0.64
CA LEU A 5 -23.40 -8.16 -1.17
C LEU A 5 -24.31 -8.56 -0.01
N VAL A 6 -25.58 -8.17 -0.11
CA VAL A 6 -26.61 -8.46 0.89
C VAL A 6 -27.60 -9.47 0.33
N THR A 7 -27.87 -10.55 1.06
CA THR A 7 -28.84 -11.57 0.65
C THR A 7 -30.21 -11.35 1.29
N LYS A 8 -31.25 -11.94 0.67
CA LYS A 8 -32.63 -11.92 1.18
C LYS A 8 -32.77 -12.45 2.62
N TYR A 9 -31.92 -13.40 3.03
CA TYR A 9 -31.92 -13.99 4.36
C TYR A 9 -31.04 -13.26 5.38
N GLY A 10 -30.56 -12.06 5.04
CA GLY A 10 -29.85 -11.19 5.97
C GLY A 10 -28.36 -11.52 6.12
N TYR A 11 -27.77 -12.21 5.15
CA TYR A 11 -26.32 -12.40 5.08
C TYR A 11 -25.67 -11.20 4.39
N VAL A 12 -24.50 -10.82 4.91
CA VAL A 12 -23.57 -9.92 4.23
C VAL A 12 -22.37 -10.74 3.79
N HIS A 13 -21.99 -10.54 2.54
CA HIS A 13 -20.75 -11.03 1.96
C HIS A 13 -19.90 -9.83 1.58
N MET A 14 -18.60 -9.92 1.84
CA MET A 14 -17.60 -8.94 1.46
C MET A 14 -16.59 -9.60 0.54
N PHE A 15 -16.43 -9.06 -0.67
CA PHE A 15 -15.50 -9.59 -1.67
C PHE A 15 -14.40 -8.56 -2.00
N ASP A 16 -13.21 -9.04 -2.36
CA ASP A 16 -12.21 -8.18 -3.01
C ASP A 16 -12.69 -7.80 -4.40
N ILE A 17 -12.57 -6.52 -4.76
CA ILE A 17 -13.03 -6.02 -6.05
C ILE A 17 -12.17 -6.50 -7.23
N GLU A 18 -10.87 -6.74 -7.00
CA GLU A 18 -9.95 -7.09 -8.08
C GLU A 18 -10.01 -8.58 -8.43
N SER A 19 -10.01 -9.45 -7.42
CA SER A 19 -9.99 -10.91 -7.64
C SER A 19 -11.37 -11.58 -7.53
N GLY A 20 -12.37 -10.90 -6.95
CA GLY A 20 -13.64 -11.54 -6.57
C GLY A 20 -13.51 -12.53 -5.41
N THR A 21 -12.39 -12.57 -4.70
CA THR A 21 -12.19 -13.46 -3.55
C THR A 21 -13.11 -13.05 -2.40
N LEU A 22 -13.83 -14.03 -1.84
CA LEU A 22 -14.62 -13.80 -0.63
C LEU A 22 -13.70 -13.52 0.56
N ILE A 23 -13.87 -12.35 1.18
CA ILE A 23 -13.15 -11.95 2.38
C ILE A 23 -13.95 -12.34 3.62
N TYR A 24 -15.21 -11.91 3.72
CA TYR A 24 -16.01 -12.14 4.92
C TYR A 24 -17.44 -12.53 4.58
N MET A 25 -18.03 -13.40 5.40
CA MET A 25 -19.44 -13.77 5.31
C MET A 25 -20.00 -13.95 6.70
N ASN A 26 -21.13 -13.29 6.99
CA ASN A 26 -21.87 -13.52 8.22
C ASN A 26 -23.35 -13.15 8.06
N ARG A 27 -24.20 -13.73 8.91
CA ARG A 27 -25.61 -13.35 9.02
C ARG A 27 -25.74 -12.21 10.03
N ILE A 28 -26.16 -11.04 9.55
CA ILE A 28 -26.30 -9.84 10.39
C ILE A 28 -27.76 -9.52 10.75
N SER A 29 -28.72 -10.17 10.07
CA SER A 29 -30.15 -9.97 10.32
C SER A 29 -30.90 -11.28 10.14
N ALA A 30 -31.85 -11.55 11.04
CA ALA A 30 -32.81 -12.64 10.85
C ALA A 30 -33.87 -12.29 9.80
N GLU A 31 -34.16 -10.99 9.65
CA GLU A 31 -35.15 -10.42 8.74
C GLU A 31 -34.51 -9.95 7.43
N THR A 32 -35.30 -9.91 6.36
CA THR A 32 -34.88 -9.36 5.07
C THR A 32 -34.55 -7.87 5.19
N MET A 33 -33.35 -7.51 4.75
CA MET A 33 -32.95 -6.13 4.45
C MET A 33 -33.60 -5.74 3.13
N PHE A 34 -34.61 -4.87 3.17
CA PHE A 34 -35.45 -4.57 2.01
C PHE A 34 -35.00 -3.32 1.25
N VAL A 35 -34.16 -2.48 1.87
CA VAL A 35 -33.56 -1.30 1.26
C VAL A 35 -32.14 -1.16 1.76
N THR A 36 -31.24 -0.74 0.87
CA THR A 36 -29.85 -0.45 1.16
C THR A 36 -29.42 0.86 0.50
N ALA A 37 -28.37 1.47 1.03
CA ALA A 37 -27.69 2.60 0.42
C ALA A 37 -26.18 2.54 0.75
N PRO A 38 -25.32 3.21 -0.04
CA PRO A 38 -23.94 3.47 0.37
C PRO A 38 -23.91 4.26 1.68
N TYR A 39 -23.00 3.92 2.58
CA TYR A 39 -22.77 4.67 3.81
C TYR A 39 -21.44 5.42 3.71
N GLU A 40 -21.52 6.66 3.24
CA GLU A 40 -20.35 7.47 2.83
C GLU A 40 -19.35 7.71 3.98
N SER A 41 -19.85 7.92 5.20
CA SER A 41 -19.00 8.24 6.36
C SER A 41 -17.96 7.17 6.70
N THR A 42 -18.25 5.90 6.40
CA THR A 42 -17.35 4.77 6.66
C THR A 42 -17.01 3.98 5.40
N SER A 43 -17.32 4.51 4.21
CA SER A 43 -17.22 3.80 2.93
C SER A 43 -17.86 2.40 2.95
N GLY A 44 -19.00 2.28 3.65
CA GLY A 44 -19.68 1.01 3.91
C GLY A 44 -21.04 0.90 3.23
N ILE A 45 -21.88 0.04 3.79
CA ILE A 45 -23.28 -0.14 3.40
C ILE A 45 -24.19 0.09 4.61
N ILE A 46 -25.32 0.76 4.39
CA ILE A 46 -26.40 0.90 5.38
C ILE A 46 -27.66 0.23 4.84
N ALA A 47 -28.43 -0.40 5.71
CA ALA A 47 -29.60 -1.19 5.36
C ALA A 47 -30.71 -1.06 6.41
N VAL A 48 -31.96 -1.18 5.97
CA VAL A 48 -33.13 -1.28 6.87
C VAL A 48 -33.80 -2.63 6.70
N ASN A 49 -34.06 -3.30 7.80
CA ASN A 49 -34.75 -4.60 7.81
C ASN A 49 -36.25 -4.47 8.13
N ARG A 50 -37.03 -5.53 7.91
CA ARG A 50 -38.49 -5.54 8.13
C ARG A 50 -38.95 -5.26 9.57
N LYS A 51 -38.05 -5.34 10.55
CA LYS A 51 -38.32 -4.95 11.95
C LYS A 51 -38.09 -3.46 12.21
N GLY A 52 -37.70 -2.69 11.18
CA GLY A 52 -37.37 -1.27 11.31
C GLY A 52 -35.99 -1.01 11.90
N GLN A 53 -35.12 -2.03 12.01
CA GLN A 53 -33.75 -1.84 12.48
C GLN A 53 -32.91 -1.25 11.36
N VAL A 54 -32.12 -0.22 11.68
CA VAL A 54 -31.12 0.37 10.79
C VAL A 54 -29.78 -0.25 11.15
N LEU A 55 -29.16 -0.91 10.18
CA LEU A 55 -27.89 -1.65 10.34
C LEU A 55 -26.88 -1.09 9.35
N SER A 56 -25.63 -0.92 9.77
CA SER A 56 -24.53 -0.55 8.90
C SER A 56 -23.39 -1.55 9.00
N VAL A 57 -22.72 -1.81 7.88
CA VAL A 57 -21.51 -2.64 7.81
C VAL A 57 -20.44 -1.87 7.06
N SER A 58 -19.23 -1.86 7.61
CA SER A 58 -18.05 -1.24 7.02
C SER A 58 -16.84 -2.14 7.20
N VAL A 59 -15.77 -1.83 6.47
CA VAL A 59 -14.47 -2.48 6.66
C VAL A 59 -13.84 -1.92 7.93
N ASP A 60 -13.30 -2.80 8.77
CA ASP A 60 -12.39 -2.42 9.84
C ASP A 60 -10.98 -2.31 9.25
N GLU A 61 -10.56 -1.08 8.94
CA GLU A 61 -9.29 -0.80 8.27
C GLU A 61 -8.05 -1.22 9.09
N GLU A 62 -8.17 -1.30 10.41
CA GLU A 62 -7.05 -1.70 11.28
C GLU A 62 -6.84 -3.21 11.26
N ASN A 63 -7.93 -3.98 11.14
CA ASN A 63 -7.91 -5.43 11.35
C ASN A 63 -8.10 -6.26 10.07
N VAL A 64 -8.64 -5.68 8.99
CA VAL A 64 -8.99 -6.44 7.78
C VAL A 64 -7.79 -7.14 7.14
N VAL A 65 -6.62 -6.49 7.11
CA VAL A 65 -5.41 -7.06 6.50
C VAL A 65 -4.91 -8.24 7.33
N SER A 66 -4.85 -8.09 8.66
CA SER A 66 -4.46 -9.17 9.57
C SER A 66 -5.45 -10.33 9.55
N TYR A 67 -6.75 -10.05 9.40
CA TYR A 67 -7.78 -11.08 9.21
C TYR A 67 -7.57 -11.87 7.91
N VAL A 68 -7.31 -11.17 6.79
CA VAL A 68 -7.02 -11.81 5.49
C VAL A 68 -5.75 -12.65 5.55
N GLN A 69 -4.72 -12.17 6.22
CA GLN A 69 -3.46 -12.90 6.36
C GLN A 69 -3.60 -14.13 7.26
N ASN A 70 -4.15 -13.97 8.46
CA ASN A 70 -4.07 -14.98 9.51
C ASN A 70 -5.29 -15.90 9.56
N THR A 71 -6.50 -15.37 9.31
CA THR A 71 -7.74 -16.15 9.40
C THR A 71 -8.09 -16.79 8.05
N LEU A 72 -7.98 -16.04 6.96
CA LEU A 72 -8.18 -16.60 5.61
C LEU A 72 -6.93 -17.33 5.08
N GLY A 73 -5.76 -17.13 5.72
CA GLY A 73 -4.50 -17.73 5.29
C GLY A 73 -4.00 -17.21 3.94
N ASN A 74 -4.44 -16.02 3.51
CA ASN A 74 -4.16 -15.47 2.19
C ASN A 74 -3.24 -14.24 2.27
N ALA A 75 -1.94 -14.49 2.49
CA ALA A 75 -0.93 -13.45 2.58
C ALA A 75 -0.79 -12.62 1.29
N GLU A 76 -1.03 -13.21 0.12
CA GLU A 76 -0.97 -12.49 -1.16
C GLU A 76 -2.09 -11.45 -1.28
N LEU A 77 -3.32 -11.83 -0.94
CA LEU A 77 -4.44 -10.89 -0.91
C LEU A 77 -4.23 -9.81 0.15
N ALA A 78 -3.73 -10.16 1.34
CA ALA A 78 -3.41 -9.19 2.39
C ALA A 78 -2.39 -8.15 1.91
N TYR A 79 -1.30 -8.61 1.27
CA TYR A 79 -0.28 -7.75 0.69
C TYR A 79 -0.85 -6.80 -0.38
N LYS A 80 -1.58 -7.35 -1.37
CA LYS A 80 -2.17 -6.56 -2.46
C LYS A 80 -3.21 -5.57 -1.94
N MET A 81 -4.06 -5.98 -1.00
CA MET A 81 -5.09 -5.14 -0.41
C MET A 81 -4.46 -3.97 0.38
N SER A 82 -3.44 -4.26 1.19
CA SER A 82 -2.68 -3.26 1.94
C SER A 82 -1.98 -2.26 1.02
N ALA A 83 -1.31 -2.72 -0.05
CA ALA A 83 -0.66 -1.86 -1.04
C ALA A 83 -1.65 -0.91 -1.75
N ARG A 84 -2.79 -1.44 -2.23
CA ARG A 84 -3.77 -0.66 -3.01
C ARG A 84 -4.55 0.34 -2.17
N CYS A 85 -4.88 -0.04 -0.93
CA CYS A 85 -5.76 0.75 -0.08
C CYS A 85 -5.00 1.49 1.04
N ASN A 86 -3.65 1.40 1.05
CA ASN A 86 -2.78 1.98 2.09
C ASN A 86 -3.17 1.56 3.52
N LEU A 87 -3.58 0.30 3.69
CA LEU A 87 -4.07 -0.23 4.97
C LEU A 87 -2.91 -0.78 5.83
N PRO A 88 -2.96 -0.63 7.16
CA PRO A 88 -1.96 -1.19 8.08
C PRO A 88 -2.05 -2.72 8.18
N GLY A 89 -1.06 -3.34 8.84
CA GLY A 89 -1.14 -4.75 9.25
C GLY A 89 -0.44 -5.76 8.34
N ALA A 90 0.16 -5.30 7.23
CA ALA A 90 1.01 -6.11 6.36
C ALA A 90 2.49 -5.70 6.42
N ASP A 91 2.90 -4.87 7.39
CA ASP A 91 4.23 -4.25 7.44
C ASP A 91 5.37 -5.29 7.35
N GLN A 92 5.21 -6.42 8.05
CA GLN A 92 6.16 -7.53 8.02
C GLN A 92 6.23 -8.23 6.65
N LEU A 93 5.12 -8.30 5.91
CA LEU A 93 5.11 -8.87 4.55
C LEU A 93 5.93 -8.00 3.60
N PHE A 94 5.82 -6.68 3.69
CA PHE A 94 6.64 -5.75 2.89
C PHE A 94 8.12 -5.85 3.26
N LEU A 95 8.46 -5.89 4.55
CA LEU A 95 9.85 -6.04 5.02
C LEU A 95 10.46 -7.36 4.54
N ALA A 96 9.75 -8.47 4.69
CA ALA A 96 10.21 -9.78 4.24
C ALA A 96 10.38 -9.83 2.72
N ARG A 97 9.42 -9.28 1.97
CA ARG A 97 9.48 -9.23 0.50
C ARG A 97 10.64 -8.35 0.02
N PHE A 98 10.84 -7.20 0.66
CA PHE A 98 11.96 -6.32 0.38
C PHE A 98 13.29 -7.02 0.63
N ALA A 99 13.48 -7.62 1.81
CA ALA A 99 14.71 -8.34 2.15
C ALA A 99 15.00 -9.49 1.19
N GLN A 100 13.96 -10.25 0.79
CA GLN A 100 14.09 -11.32 -0.20
C GLN A 100 14.60 -10.79 -1.55
N LEU A 101 13.99 -9.72 -2.07
CA LEU A 101 14.37 -9.12 -3.35
C LEU A 101 15.77 -8.52 -3.30
N PHE A 102 16.12 -7.91 -2.17
CA PHE A 102 17.43 -7.32 -1.93
C PHE A 102 18.53 -8.40 -1.91
N GLN A 103 18.30 -9.51 -1.20
CA GLN A 103 19.23 -10.65 -1.16
C GLN A 103 19.35 -11.34 -2.52
N SER A 104 18.28 -11.38 -3.33
CA SER A 104 18.36 -11.92 -4.69
C SER A 104 19.04 -10.98 -5.70
N GLY A 105 19.50 -9.81 -5.27
CA GLY A 105 20.13 -8.81 -6.15
C GLY A 105 19.15 -8.08 -7.07
N ASN A 106 17.84 -8.19 -6.82
CA ASN A 106 16.81 -7.54 -7.62
C ASN A 106 16.45 -6.17 -7.01
N TYR A 107 17.38 -5.24 -7.14
CA TYR A 107 17.27 -3.92 -6.52
C TYR A 107 16.14 -3.05 -7.11
N GLY A 108 15.83 -3.23 -8.39
CA GLY A 108 14.75 -2.49 -9.05
C GLY A 108 13.37 -2.84 -8.48
N GLU A 109 13.08 -4.13 -8.31
CA GLU A 109 11.81 -4.56 -7.69
C GLU A 109 11.80 -4.27 -6.18
N ALA A 110 12.94 -4.42 -5.49
CA ALA A 110 13.05 -4.02 -4.08
C ALA A 110 12.70 -2.54 -3.88
N ALA A 111 13.17 -1.67 -4.79
CA ALA A 111 12.85 -0.24 -4.77
C ALA A 111 11.36 0.03 -5.00
N LYS A 112 10.70 -0.70 -5.91
CA LYS A 112 9.24 -0.60 -6.11
C LYS A 112 8.47 -1.01 -4.86
N VAL A 113 8.86 -2.10 -4.20
CA VAL A 113 8.25 -2.52 -2.93
C VAL A 113 8.41 -1.44 -1.87
N ALA A 114 9.59 -0.83 -1.77
CA ALA A 114 9.82 0.25 -0.83
C ALA A 114 9.01 1.53 -1.13
N ALA A 115 8.78 1.85 -2.41
CA ALA A 115 7.99 3.00 -2.84
C ALA A 115 6.47 2.80 -2.63
N THR A 116 5.99 1.57 -2.80
CA THR A 116 4.56 1.20 -2.70
C THR A 116 4.13 0.75 -1.30
N ALA A 117 5.08 0.63 -0.37
CA ALA A 117 4.78 0.20 0.98
C ALA A 117 3.87 1.21 1.71
N PRO A 118 2.82 0.73 2.39
CA PRO A 118 1.85 1.59 3.06
C PRO A 118 2.53 2.45 4.11
N ARG A 119 2.06 3.69 4.28
CA ARG A 119 2.58 4.68 5.25
C ARG A 119 4.10 4.95 5.15
N GLY A 120 4.77 4.54 4.08
CA GLY A 120 6.20 4.77 3.90
C GLY A 120 7.09 4.00 4.87
N ILE A 121 6.68 2.81 5.34
CA ILE A 121 7.47 1.99 6.29
C ILE A 121 8.88 1.62 5.80
N LEU A 122 9.08 1.58 4.48
CA LEU A 122 10.35 1.30 3.82
C LEU A 122 11.01 2.58 3.25
N ARG A 123 10.45 3.75 3.53
CA ARG A 123 11.01 5.06 3.16
C ARG A 123 11.78 5.65 4.33
N THR A 124 12.77 4.89 4.79
CA THR A 124 13.57 5.20 5.97
C THR A 124 15.04 5.37 5.61
N GLN A 125 15.78 6.05 6.48
CA GLN A 125 17.22 6.19 6.36
C GLN A 125 17.93 4.82 6.30
N GLN A 126 17.41 3.80 7.00
CA GLN A 126 17.95 2.45 6.96
C GLN A 126 17.86 1.84 5.55
N THR A 127 16.73 2.01 4.87
CA THR A 127 16.55 1.51 3.50
C THR A 127 17.51 2.21 2.53
N ILE A 128 17.70 3.52 2.68
CA ILE A 128 18.65 4.30 1.87
C ILE A 128 20.09 3.79 2.09
N LEU A 129 20.49 3.59 3.35
CA LEU A 129 21.81 3.06 3.68
C LEU A 129 22.02 1.67 3.06
N GLN A 130 21.02 0.78 3.10
CA GLN A 130 21.11 -0.52 2.44
C GLN A 130 21.41 -0.36 0.95
N PHE A 131 20.66 0.47 0.22
CA PHE A 131 20.92 0.75 -1.20
C PHE A 131 22.29 1.40 -1.46
N GLN A 132 22.78 2.21 -0.52
CA GLN A 132 24.10 2.86 -0.62
C GLN A 132 25.25 1.87 -0.45
N THR A 133 25.09 0.82 0.36
CA THR A 133 26.13 -0.21 0.53
C THR A 133 26.35 -1.08 -0.69
N VAL A 134 25.41 -1.10 -1.63
CA VAL A 134 25.49 -1.95 -2.82
C VAL A 134 26.45 -1.32 -3.84
N PRO A 135 27.53 -2.00 -4.23
CA PRO A 135 28.45 -1.50 -5.24
C PRO A 135 27.76 -1.39 -6.61
N SER A 136 27.97 -0.27 -7.29
CA SER A 136 27.49 -0.05 -8.66
C SER A 136 28.25 -0.93 -9.65
N GLN A 137 27.54 -1.78 -10.38
CA GLN A 137 28.10 -2.56 -11.48
C GLN A 137 28.38 -1.67 -12.70
N PRO A 138 29.49 -1.87 -13.43
CA PRO A 138 29.71 -1.18 -14.70
C PRO A 138 28.56 -1.50 -15.66
N ASN A 139 28.06 -0.49 -16.37
CA ASN A 139 26.90 -0.55 -17.28
C ASN A 139 25.49 -0.61 -16.65
N GLN A 140 25.32 -0.67 -15.32
CA GLN A 140 24.01 -0.51 -14.69
C GLN A 140 23.92 0.79 -13.86
N PRO A 141 22.76 1.48 -13.86
CA PRO A 141 22.55 2.62 -12.98
C PRO A 141 22.62 2.16 -11.53
N SER A 142 23.26 2.98 -10.66
CA SER A 142 23.40 2.68 -9.24
C SER A 142 22.04 2.29 -8.62
N PRO A 143 21.97 1.22 -7.81
CA PRO A 143 20.74 0.80 -7.11
C PRO A 143 20.08 1.93 -6.32
N LEU A 144 20.89 2.80 -5.69
CA LEU A 144 20.40 3.98 -4.99
C LEU A 144 19.71 4.97 -5.93
N LEU A 145 20.25 5.18 -7.14
CA LEU A 145 19.65 6.06 -8.13
C LEU A 145 18.37 5.45 -8.73
N GLN A 146 18.30 4.13 -8.88
CA GLN A 146 17.08 3.43 -9.28
C GLN A 146 15.98 3.62 -8.23
N TYR A 147 16.31 3.50 -6.95
CA TYR A 147 15.38 3.74 -5.84
C TYR A 147 14.81 5.16 -5.87
N PHE A 148 15.66 6.18 -5.97
CA PHE A 148 15.19 7.56 -6.07
C PHE A 148 14.40 7.83 -7.36
N GLY A 149 14.77 7.22 -8.48
CA GLY A 149 14.01 7.31 -9.73
C GLY A 149 12.57 6.85 -9.56
N ILE A 150 12.38 5.67 -8.97
CA ILE A 150 11.04 5.12 -8.70
C ILE A 150 10.28 6.01 -7.72
N LEU A 151 10.93 6.48 -6.64
CA LEU A 151 10.29 7.40 -5.69
C LEU A 151 9.84 8.70 -6.36
N LEU A 152 10.66 9.30 -7.22
CA LEU A 152 10.35 10.53 -7.97
C LEU A 152 9.21 10.38 -8.99
N GLU A 153 8.90 9.14 -9.38
CA GLU A 153 7.74 8.81 -10.23
C GLU A 153 6.47 8.59 -9.40
N THR A 154 6.58 8.03 -8.20
CA THR A 154 5.42 7.68 -7.37
C THR A 154 5.03 8.75 -6.36
N SER A 155 5.96 9.55 -5.86
CA SER A 155 5.69 10.50 -4.76
C SER A 155 6.75 11.60 -4.63
N LYS A 156 6.48 12.57 -3.75
CA LYS A 156 7.45 13.61 -3.36
C LYS A 156 8.49 13.03 -2.38
N LEU A 157 9.76 13.39 -2.54
CA LEU A 157 10.82 12.97 -1.64
C LEU A 157 10.71 13.68 -0.28
N ASN A 158 10.98 12.96 0.80
CA ASN A 158 11.10 13.53 2.13
C ASN A 158 12.44 14.31 2.28
N LYS A 159 12.62 15.02 3.40
CA LYS A 159 13.82 15.85 3.62
C LYS A 159 15.11 15.02 3.60
N GLU A 160 15.10 13.83 4.18
CA GLU A 160 16.28 12.96 4.25
C GLU A 160 16.65 12.40 2.88
N GLU A 161 15.67 11.86 2.14
CA GLU A 161 15.80 11.40 0.77
C GLU A 161 16.30 12.51 -0.16
N SER A 162 15.79 13.73 0.03
CA SER A 162 16.22 14.91 -0.73
C SER A 162 17.71 15.18 -0.51
N ILE A 163 18.19 15.13 0.74
CA ILE A 163 19.60 15.35 1.08
C ILE A 163 20.49 14.25 0.48
N GLU A 164 20.11 12.99 0.64
CA GLU A 164 20.89 11.86 0.13
C GLU A 164 20.92 11.80 -1.41
N LEU A 165 19.87 12.26 -2.08
CA LEU A 165 19.87 12.44 -3.53
C LEU A 165 20.76 13.61 -3.97
N CYS A 166 20.78 14.72 -3.22
CA CYS A 166 21.59 15.90 -3.56
C CYS A 166 23.09 15.60 -3.57
N LYS A 167 23.60 14.85 -2.58
CA LYS A 167 25.04 14.57 -2.41
C LYS A 167 25.72 14.05 -3.70
N PRO A 168 25.28 12.94 -4.33
CA PRO A 168 25.91 12.44 -5.55
C PRO A 168 25.67 13.34 -6.76
N VAL A 169 24.50 14.00 -6.86
CA VAL A 169 24.16 14.85 -8.01
C VAL A 169 25.00 16.13 -8.03
N VAL A 170 25.24 16.73 -6.87
CA VAL A 170 26.15 17.88 -6.71
C VAL A 170 27.59 17.45 -6.97
N GLY A 171 28.03 16.32 -6.43
CA GLY A 171 29.37 15.77 -6.67
C GLY A 171 29.67 15.48 -8.15
N GLN A 172 28.67 15.04 -8.91
CA GLN A 172 28.77 14.81 -10.36
C GLN A 172 28.56 16.09 -11.21
N GLY A 173 28.34 17.25 -10.59
CA GLY A 173 28.12 18.52 -11.29
C GLY A 173 26.79 18.62 -12.06
N LYS A 174 25.85 17.70 -11.85
CA LYS A 174 24.56 17.63 -12.57
C LYS A 174 23.49 18.54 -11.97
N LYS A 175 23.84 19.80 -11.68
CA LYS A 175 22.97 20.78 -11.02
C LYS A 175 21.64 21.02 -11.75
N GLN A 176 21.62 20.85 -13.07
CA GLN A 176 20.41 20.99 -13.91
C GLN A 176 19.31 19.99 -13.53
N LEU A 177 19.65 18.78 -13.06
CA LEU A 177 18.66 17.79 -12.62
C LEU A 177 17.99 18.22 -11.31
N LEU A 178 18.78 18.77 -10.39
CA LEU A 178 18.28 19.34 -9.14
C LEU A 178 17.32 20.51 -9.41
N GLU A 179 17.71 21.44 -10.28
CA GLU A 179 16.84 22.56 -10.67
C GLU A 179 15.52 22.09 -11.30
N LYS A 180 15.57 21.04 -12.13
CA LYS A 180 14.36 20.43 -12.70
C LYS A 180 13.46 19.85 -11.60
N TRP A 181 14.00 19.06 -10.68
CA TRP A 181 13.21 18.44 -9.62
C TRP A 181 12.67 19.43 -8.58
N LEU A 182 13.40 20.53 -8.34
CA LEU A 182 12.92 21.67 -7.55
C LEU A 182 11.77 22.42 -8.23
N LYS A 183 11.82 22.58 -9.57
CA LYS A 183 10.71 23.16 -10.34
C LYS A 183 9.48 22.26 -10.39
N GLU A 184 9.69 20.94 -10.41
CA GLU A 184 8.62 19.92 -10.40
C GLU A 184 8.05 19.66 -8.98
N ASP A 185 8.49 20.40 -7.96
CA ASP A 185 8.11 20.22 -6.54
C ASP A 185 8.28 18.78 -6.01
N LYS A 186 9.26 18.04 -6.57
CA LYS A 186 9.54 16.64 -6.22
C LYS A 186 10.52 16.48 -5.05
N VAL A 187 11.22 17.56 -4.70
CA VAL A 187 12.24 17.61 -3.65
C VAL A 187 11.77 18.58 -2.59
N ASN A 188 11.84 18.20 -1.32
CA ASN A 188 11.50 19.13 -0.23
C ASN A 188 12.65 20.13 -0.01
N LYS A 189 12.27 21.40 0.17
CA LYS A 189 13.16 22.50 0.53
C LYS A 189 13.56 22.44 2.01
#